data_AF-A0A0G3V473-F1
#
_entry.id   AF-A0A0G3V473-F1
#
_cell.length_a   1.000
_cell.length_b   1.000
_cell.length_c   1.000
_cell.angle_alpha   90.00
_cell.angle_beta   90.00
_cell.angle_gamma   90.00
#
_symmetry.space_group_name_H-M   'P 1'
#
loop_
_entity.id
_entity.type
_entity.pdbx_description
1 polymer ?
#
loop_
_entity_poly.entity_id
_entity_poly.type
_entity_poly.pdbx_seq_one_letter_code
_entity_poly.pdbx_strand_id
1 'polypeptide(L)'
;MHQSGGITTNNSFETDRQTKAEAEARDLFDGDFTKGLRPVPYIEHLEGVAASVAVHGGSDEQVAAAWLHDAVEDKGGAVRLDLIVTEYGSTVAAIVEACTDSWVEDSKDKENWLTRKVRYINHIASAPSEYVIVCAADKLDNVNRCREDYLIDGEALFNAFNRDSGRGGQLWYYRRVTEELVKRGVDTGGLLERLESSLSEWLDAVQAKNAGIDLESEFDGWCKTERDTVPTVGEAPERL
;
A
#
# COMPACT_ATOMS: atom_id res chain seq x y z
N MET A 1 8.18 -52.28 -29.88
CA MET A 1 7.77 -52.19 -28.46
C MET A 1 8.27 -50.86 -27.93
N HIS A 2 7.33 -50.01 -27.49
CA HIS A 2 7.45 -48.93 -26.48
C HIS A 2 8.46 -47.79 -26.73
N GLN A 3 8.16 -46.52 -26.46
CA GLN A 3 6.94 -45.80 -26.12
C GLN A 3 7.21 -44.34 -26.51
N SER A 4 6.23 -43.71 -27.15
CA SER A 4 6.15 -42.27 -27.39
C SER A 4 5.97 -41.55 -26.05
N GLY A 5 7.00 -40.84 -25.58
CA GLY A 5 6.91 -39.93 -24.45
C GLY A 5 6.30 -38.61 -24.90
N GLY A 6 5.00 -38.44 -24.67
CA GLY A 6 4.30 -37.18 -24.88
C GLY A 6 4.84 -36.12 -23.91
N ILE A 7 5.29 -35.00 -24.47
CA ILE A 7 5.45 -33.76 -23.71
C ILE A 7 4.03 -33.26 -23.48
N THR A 8 3.51 -33.41 -22.27
CA THR A 8 2.33 -32.67 -21.83
C THR A 8 2.72 -31.20 -21.70
N THR A 9 2.55 -30.45 -22.77
CA THR A 9 2.41 -29.00 -22.73
C THR A 9 1.11 -28.71 -22.00
N ASN A 10 1.19 -28.38 -20.71
CA ASN A 10 0.00 -28.02 -19.95
C ASN A 10 -0.41 -26.60 -20.34
N ASN A 11 -1.47 -26.55 -21.15
CA ASN A 11 -2.43 -25.47 -21.39
C ASN A 11 -1.93 -24.04 -21.70
N SER A 12 -2.00 -23.73 -22.98
CA SER A 12 -2.14 -22.40 -23.56
C SER A 12 -3.51 -21.76 -23.29
N PHE A 13 -3.54 -20.45 -23.02
CA PHE A 13 -4.69 -19.52 -23.05
C PHE A 13 -5.66 -19.45 -21.85
N GLU A 14 -5.17 -19.68 -20.63
CA GLU A 14 -5.69 -18.88 -19.52
C GLU A 14 -4.85 -17.60 -19.55
N THR A 15 -5.46 -16.44 -19.86
CA THR A 15 -4.73 -15.17 -19.80
C THR A 15 -4.05 -15.12 -18.45
N ASP A 16 -2.72 -15.02 -18.44
CA ASP A 16 -1.94 -14.95 -17.21
C ASP A 16 -2.61 -13.91 -16.29
N ARG A 17 -2.97 -14.35 -15.08
CA ARG A 17 -3.80 -13.56 -14.15
C ARG A 17 -3.15 -12.21 -13.88
N GLN A 18 -1.82 -12.17 -13.88
CA GLN A 18 -1.04 -10.94 -13.74
C GLN A 18 -1.22 -10.03 -14.97
N THR A 19 -1.05 -10.56 -16.19
CA THR A 19 -1.27 -9.82 -17.45
C THR A 19 -2.68 -9.23 -17.53
N LYS A 20 -3.70 -9.97 -17.07
CA LYS A 20 -5.08 -9.47 -17.02
C LYS A 20 -5.25 -8.35 -16.00
N ALA A 21 -4.72 -8.52 -14.79
CA ALA A 21 -4.76 -7.52 -13.73
C ALA A 21 -4.02 -6.23 -14.14
N GLU A 22 -2.87 -6.35 -14.80
CA GLU A 22 -2.14 -5.22 -15.38
C GLU A 22 -2.98 -4.45 -16.40
N ALA A 23 -3.58 -5.15 -17.37
CA ALA A 23 -4.40 -4.51 -18.40
C ALA A 23 -5.59 -3.76 -17.78
N GLU A 24 -6.27 -4.38 -16.82
CA GLU A 24 -7.37 -3.74 -16.10
C GLU A 24 -6.86 -2.51 -15.32
N ALA A 25 -5.76 -2.63 -14.57
CA ALA A 25 -5.17 -1.52 -13.84
C ALA A 25 -4.81 -0.33 -14.76
N ARG A 26 -4.22 -0.61 -15.93
CA ARG A 26 -3.90 0.42 -16.95
C ARG A 26 -5.15 1.15 -17.43
N ASP A 27 -6.24 0.44 -17.68
CA ASP A 27 -7.50 1.04 -18.11
C ASP A 27 -8.17 1.86 -17.00
N LEU A 28 -8.12 1.38 -15.75
CA LEU A 28 -8.76 2.05 -14.61
C LEU A 28 -8.08 3.35 -14.22
N PHE A 29 -6.76 3.36 -14.25
CA PHE A 29 -5.94 4.50 -13.84
C PHE A 29 -5.43 5.30 -15.06
N ASP A 30 -6.04 5.13 -16.23
CA ASP A 30 -5.71 5.93 -17.41
C ASP A 30 -5.98 7.42 -17.14
N GLY A 31 -4.97 8.24 -17.40
CA GLY A 31 -5.00 9.68 -17.12
C GLY A 31 -4.82 10.08 -15.64
N ASP A 32 -4.73 9.13 -14.71
CA ASP A 32 -4.45 9.41 -13.30
C ASP A 32 -2.97 9.70 -13.07
N PHE A 33 -2.70 10.50 -12.04
CA PHE A 33 -1.35 10.84 -11.60
C PHE A 33 -1.21 10.65 -10.09
N THR A 34 0.00 10.28 -9.66
CA THR A 34 0.32 10.19 -8.24
C THR A 34 0.16 11.54 -7.55
N LYS A 35 -0.21 11.52 -6.26
CA LYS A 35 -0.16 12.70 -5.40
C LYS A 35 1.30 13.00 -5.04
N GLY A 36 1.61 14.26 -4.72
CA GLY A 36 2.96 14.69 -4.35
C GLY A 36 3.39 15.96 -5.06
N LEU A 37 4.65 16.36 -4.89
CA LEU A 37 5.19 17.56 -5.52
C LEU A 37 5.55 17.33 -7.00
N ARG A 38 5.88 16.09 -7.35
CA ARG A 38 6.16 15.64 -8.72
C ARG A 38 5.21 14.51 -9.11
N PRO A 39 3.99 14.84 -9.55
CA PRO A 39 3.05 13.84 -10.05
C PRO A 39 3.65 13.14 -11.27
N VAL A 40 3.60 11.80 -11.26
CA VAL A 40 3.89 10.96 -12.44
C VAL A 40 2.64 10.15 -12.78
N PRO A 41 2.53 9.59 -14.00
CA PRO A 41 1.44 8.69 -14.35
C PRO A 41 1.26 7.62 -13.27
N TYR A 42 0.03 7.43 -12.79
CA TYR A 42 -0.25 6.54 -11.65
C TYR A 42 0.17 5.09 -11.92
N ILE A 43 0.16 4.69 -13.19
CA ILE A 43 0.64 3.38 -13.62
C ILE A 43 2.10 3.09 -13.24
N GLU A 44 2.94 4.12 -13.12
CA GLU A 44 4.34 3.94 -12.67
C GLU A 44 4.41 3.47 -11.21
N HIS A 45 3.47 3.89 -10.36
CA HIS A 45 3.36 3.40 -8.99
C HIS A 45 2.93 1.93 -9.00
N LEU A 46 1.83 1.59 -9.70
CA LEU A 46 1.32 0.22 -9.77
C LEU A 46 2.36 -0.77 -10.33
N GLU A 47 3.09 -0.37 -11.36
CA GLU A 47 4.18 -1.16 -11.95
C GLU A 47 5.33 -1.37 -10.94
N GLY A 48 5.72 -0.31 -10.22
CA GLY A 48 6.74 -0.39 -9.17
C GLY A 48 6.37 -1.35 -8.05
N VAL A 49 5.12 -1.32 -7.58
CA VAL A 49 4.61 -2.21 -6.54
C VAL A 49 4.57 -3.66 -7.03
N ALA A 50 3.98 -3.91 -8.20
CA ALA A 50 3.88 -5.26 -8.76
C ALA A 50 5.25 -5.89 -9.06
N ALA A 51 6.16 -5.12 -9.66
CA ALA A 51 7.53 -5.58 -9.91
C ALA A 51 8.28 -5.87 -8.60
N SER A 52 8.10 -5.04 -7.57
CA SER A 52 8.70 -5.27 -6.26
C SER A 52 8.20 -6.57 -5.64
N VAL A 53 6.89 -6.83 -5.64
CA VAL A 53 6.32 -8.09 -5.15
C VAL A 53 6.89 -9.29 -5.89
N ALA A 54 6.95 -9.24 -7.22
CA ALA A 54 7.47 -10.34 -8.04
C ALA A 54 8.96 -10.65 -7.74
N VAL A 55 9.81 -9.62 -7.66
CA VAL A 55 11.26 -9.78 -7.40
C VAL A 55 11.54 -10.32 -6.00
N HIS A 56 10.68 -10.03 -5.02
CA HIS A 56 10.82 -10.50 -3.65
C HIS A 56 10.09 -11.83 -3.37
N GLY A 57 9.67 -12.54 -4.43
CA GLY A 57 9.16 -13.90 -4.33
C GLY A 57 7.66 -14.02 -4.05
N GLY A 58 6.88 -12.97 -4.31
CA GLY A 58 5.43 -13.03 -4.24
C GLY A 58 4.83 -14.00 -5.27
N SER A 59 3.67 -14.57 -4.94
CA SER A 59 2.91 -15.44 -5.85
C SER A 59 2.22 -14.65 -6.96
N ASP A 60 1.72 -15.36 -7.97
CA ASP A 60 0.93 -14.75 -9.05
C ASP A 60 -0.31 -14.02 -8.55
N GLU A 61 -0.97 -14.52 -7.50
CA GLU A 61 -2.07 -13.82 -6.82
C GLU A 61 -1.61 -12.53 -6.16
N GLN A 62 -0.44 -12.51 -5.53
CA GLN A 62 0.09 -11.32 -4.86
C GLN A 62 0.53 -10.26 -5.88
N VAL A 63 1.12 -10.67 -7.00
CA VAL A 63 1.45 -9.77 -8.11
C VAL A 63 0.19 -9.20 -8.76
N ALA A 64 -0.83 -10.03 -8.99
CA ALA A 64 -2.13 -9.56 -9.48
C ALA A 64 -2.80 -8.59 -8.49
N ALA A 65 -2.76 -8.89 -7.18
CA ALA A 65 -3.28 -8.00 -6.15
C ALA A 65 -2.51 -6.68 -6.08
N ALA A 66 -1.18 -6.69 -6.29
CA ALA A 66 -0.36 -5.49 -6.35
C ALA A 66 -0.76 -4.55 -7.49
N TRP A 67 -1.09 -5.08 -8.67
CA TRP A 67 -1.63 -4.27 -9.77
C TRP A 67 -2.98 -3.61 -9.43
N LEU A 68 -3.78 -4.25 -8.56
CA LEU A 68 -5.16 -3.85 -8.26
C LEU A 68 -5.33 -3.22 -6.87
N HIS A 69 -4.25 -3.02 -6.11
CA HIS A 69 -4.35 -2.75 -4.67
C HIS A 69 -5.12 -1.47 -4.32
N ASP A 70 -5.05 -0.45 -5.17
CA ASP A 70 -5.79 0.81 -5.02
C ASP A 70 -7.14 0.84 -5.76
N ALA A 71 -7.47 -0.20 -6.55
CA ALA A 71 -8.64 -0.17 -7.43
C ALA A 71 -9.96 -0.08 -6.63
N VAL A 72 -10.04 -0.71 -5.46
CA VAL A 72 -11.23 -0.61 -4.61
C VAL A 72 -11.35 0.79 -4.00
N GLU A 73 -10.24 1.36 -3.52
CA GLU A 73 -10.25 2.68 -2.88
C GLU A 73 -10.56 3.81 -3.86
N ASP A 74 -10.02 3.75 -5.07
CA ASP A 74 -10.03 4.87 -6.01
C ASP A 74 -10.87 4.61 -7.27
N LYS A 75 -11.37 3.38 -7.52
CA LYS A 75 -12.01 2.99 -8.80
C LYS A 75 -13.26 2.09 -8.66
N GLY A 76 -14.09 2.34 -7.64
CA GLY A 76 -15.46 1.79 -7.59
C GLY A 76 -15.85 0.98 -6.36
N GLY A 77 -15.08 1.02 -5.26
CA GLY A 77 -15.49 0.52 -3.94
C GLY A 77 -15.97 -0.94 -3.95
N ALA A 78 -17.09 -1.22 -3.27
CA ALA A 78 -17.62 -2.58 -3.12
C ALA A 78 -17.92 -3.27 -4.46
N VAL A 79 -18.41 -2.53 -5.46
CA VAL A 79 -18.67 -3.07 -6.81
C VAL A 79 -17.36 -3.54 -7.46
N ARG A 80 -16.28 -2.79 -7.28
CA ARG A 80 -14.95 -3.20 -7.76
C ARG A 80 -14.52 -4.49 -7.08
N LEU A 81 -14.68 -4.60 -5.77
CA LEU A 81 -14.26 -5.81 -5.06
C LEU A 81 -15.02 -7.05 -5.53
N ASP A 82 -16.34 -6.95 -5.75
CA ASP A 82 -17.14 -8.07 -6.29
C ASP A 82 -16.68 -8.52 -7.68
N LEU A 83 -16.28 -7.57 -8.54
CA LEU A 83 -15.64 -7.88 -9.82
C LEU A 83 -14.30 -8.58 -9.61
N ILE A 84 -13.47 -8.12 -8.68
CA ILE A 84 -12.18 -8.73 -8.40
C ILE A 84 -12.35 -10.18 -7.93
N VAL A 85 -13.32 -10.45 -7.05
CA VAL A 85 -13.67 -11.81 -6.62
C VAL A 85 -14.01 -12.70 -7.82
N THR A 86 -14.84 -12.19 -8.73
CA THR A 86 -15.32 -12.94 -9.91
C THR A 86 -14.21 -13.22 -10.91
N GLU A 87 -13.35 -12.23 -11.16
CA GLU A 87 -12.39 -12.24 -12.26
C GLU A 87 -11.00 -12.78 -11.88
N TYR A 88 -10.64 -12.71 -10.60
CA TYR A 88 -9.30 -13.07 -10.08
C TYR A 88 -9.33 -14.03 -8.88
N GLY A 89 -10.49 -14.23 -8.25
CA GLY A 89 -10.68 -15.15 -7.14
C GLY A 89 -10.54 -14.50 -5.75
N SER A 90 -10.97 -15.26 -4.74
CA SER A 90 -11.08 -14.77 -3.35
C SER A 90 -9.75 -14.36 -2.72
N THR A 91 -8.64 -15.00 -3.10
CA THR A 91 -7.31 -14.67 -2.55
C THR A 91 -6.87 -13.26 -2.98
N VAL A 92 -7.00 -12.93 -4.26
CA VAL A 92 -6.66 -11.60 -4.78
C VAL A 92 -7.57 -10.55 -4.16
N ALA A 93 -8.87 -10.82 -4.11
CA ALA A 93 -9.85 -9.92 -3.48
C ALA A 93 -9.53 -9.66 -2.01
N ALA A 94 -9.19 -10.68 -1.23
CA ALA A 94 -8.85 -10.52 0.19
C ALA A 94 -7.59 -9.67 0.41
N ILE A 95 -6.60 -9.77 -0.48
CA ILE A 95 -5.40 -8.93 -0.42
C ILE A 95 -5.73 -7.48 -0.78
N VAL A 96 -6.48 -7.25 -1.86
CA VAL A 96 -6.89 -5.90 -2.30
C VAL A 96 -7.76 -5.22 -1.26
N GLU A 97 -8.72 -5.94 -0.68
CA GLU A 97 -9.55 -5.46 0.42
C GLU A 97 -8.69 -5.06 1.63
N ALA A 98 -7.71 -5.88 2.02
CA ALA A 98 -6.80 -5.55 3.12
C ALA A 98 -5.89 -4.32 2.82
N CYS A 99 -5.65 -3.99 1.54
CA CYS A 99 -4.94 -2.79 1.12
C CYS A 99 -5.79 -1.51 1.18
N THR A 100 -7.11 -1.65 1.19
CA THR A 100 -8.07 -0.54 1.10
C THR A 100 -8.29 0.11 2.47
N ASP A 101 -8.06 1.42 2.61
CA ASP A 101 -8.36 2.13 3.86
C ASP A 101 -9.73 2.85 3.86
N SER A 102 -10.34 2.95 2.67
CA SER A 102 -11.61 3.62 2.39
C SER A 102 -12.34 2.99 1.21
N TRP A 103 -13.65 2.75 1.35
CA TRP A 103 -14.53 2.27 0.27
C TRP A 103 -15.19 3.39 -0.53
N VAL A 104 -14.96 4.63 -0.13
CA VAL A 104 -15.51 5.84 -0.75
C VAL A 104 -14.47 6.45 -1.66
N GLU A 105 -14.80 6.65 -2.94
CA GLU A 105 -13.89 7.22 -3.95
C GLU A 105 -13.72 8.74 -3.76
N ASP A 106 -14.82 9.50 -3.59
CA ASP A 106 -14.72 10.96 -3.41
C ASP A 106 -14.11 11.30 -2.05
N SER A 107 -12.92 11.89 -2.10
CA SER A 107 -12.18 12.40 -0.95
C SER A 107 -12.96 13.31 -0.01
N LYS A 108 -14.01 14.00 -0.48
CA LYS A 108 -14.86 14.89 0.35
C LYS A 108 -15.81 14.12 1.27
N ASP A 109 -16.16 12.91 0.85
CA ASP A 109 -17.07 12.01 1.56
C ASP A 109 -16.30 10.99 2.41
N LYS A 110 -14.97 10.92 2.23
CA LYS A 110 -14.08 10.11 3.08
C LYS A 110 -14.14 10.60 4.54
N GLU A 111 -14.15 9.65 5.46
CA GLU A 111 -13.99 9.90 6.89
C GLU A 111 -12.69 10.66 7.19
N ASN A 112 -12.65 11.30 8.36
CA ASN A 112 -11.46 11.95 8.90
C ASN A 112 -10.20 11.07 8.71
N TRP A 113 -9.13 11.72 8.22
CA TRP A 113 -7.89 11.05 7.86
C TRP A 113 -7.28 10.24 9.01
N LEU A 114 -7.24 10.81 10.23
CA LEU A 114 -6.65 10.14 11.39
C LEU A 114 -7.45 8.89 11.75
N THR A 115 -8.79 8.97 11.75
CA THR A 115 -9.65 7.80 12.03
C THR A 115 -9.39 6.66 11.04
N ARG A 116 -9.32 6.96 9.73
CA ARG A 116 -9.00 5.96 8.70
C ARG A 116 -7.63 5.34 8.91
N LYS A 117 -6.61 6.15 9.18
CA LYS A 117 -5.23 5.65 9.38
C LYS A 117 -5.09 4.82 10.67
N VAL A 118 -5.74 5.20 11.77
CA VAL A 118 -5.76 4.39 13.01
C VAL A 118 -6.48 3.06 12.78
N ARG A 119 -7.62 3.05 12.07
CA ARG A 119 -8.30 1.80 11.69
C ARG A 119 -7.40 0.91 10.84
N TYR A 120 -6.74 1.48 9.84
CA TYR A 120 -5.81 0.76 8.96
C TYR A 120 -4.65 0.15 9.74
N ILE A 121 -3.98 0.92 10.62
CA ILE A 121 -2.90 0.42 11.47
C ILE A 121 -3.37 -0.76 12.33
N ASN A 122 -4.54 -0.65 12.97
CA ASN A 122 -5.09 -1.72 13.79
C ASN A 122 -5.45 -2.98 12.98
N HIS A 123 -5.88 -2.82 11.73
CA HIS A 123 -6.21 -3.92 10.82
C HIS A 123 -4.98 -4.75 10.43
N ILE A 124 -3.79 -4.15 10.35
CA ILE A 124 -2.56 -4.86 9.94
C ILE A 124 -2.32 -6.11 10.80
N ALA A 125 -2.62 -6.08 12.09
CA ALA A 125 -2.40 -7.23 12.97
C ALA A 125 -3.27 -8.46 12.62
N SER A 126 -4.43 -8.26 11.99
CA SER A 126 -5.40 -9.31 11.66
C SER A 126 -5.59 -9.58 10.16
N ALA A 127 -4.98 -8.78 9.28
CA ALA A 127 -5.00 -8.98 7.84
C ALA A 127 -4.45 -10.36 7.40
N PRO A 128 -4.77 -10.88 6.21
CA PRO A 128 -4.12 -12.08 5.67
C PRO A 128 -2.59 -11.94 5.63
N SER A 129 -1.84 -13.03 5.73
CA SER A 129 -0.36 -12.96 5.67
C SER A 129 0.13 -12.60 4.27
N GLU A 130 -0.63 -13.01 3.25
CA GLU A 130 -0.38 -12.75 1.83
C GLU A 130 -0.42 -11.25 1.50
N TYR A 131 -1.12 -10.45 2.30
CA TYR A 131 -1.19 -9.00 2.18
C TYR A 131 0.12 -8.29 2.51
N VAL A 132 0.93 -8.85 3.42
CA VAL A 132 2.09 -8.16 3.99
C VAL A 132 3.09 -7.73 2.92
N ILE A 133 3.39 -8.61 1.95
CA ILE A 133 4.35 -8.28 0.86
C ILE A 133 3.82 -7.18 -0.06
N VAL A 134 2.51 -7.15 -0.32
CA VAL A 134 1.87 -6.14 -1.18
C VAL A 134 1.86 -4.79 -0.48
N CYS A 135 1.46 -4.77 0.79
CA CYS A 135 1.50 -3.55 1.59
C CYS A 135 2.93 -3.03 1.76
N ALA A 136 3.91 -3.90 2.03
CA ALA A 136 5.30 -3.50 2.15
C ALA A 136 5.84 -2.91 0.83
N ALA A 137 5.47 -3.47 -0.32
CA ALA A 137 5.85 -2.95 -1.63
C ALA A 137 5.24 -1.57 -1.89
N ASP A 138 3.94 -1.40 -1.62
CA ASP A 138 3.26 -0.10 -1.70
C ASP A 138 3.94 0.95 -0.81
N LYS A 139 4.14 0.64 0.48
CA LYS A 139 4.79 1.57 1.40
C LYS A 139 6.23 1.87 0.99
N LEU A 140 6.96 0.91 0.43
CA LEU A 140 8.32 1.16 -0.05
C LEU A 140 8.33 2.13 -1.23
N ASP A 141 7.47 1.95 -2.24
CA ASP A 141 7.37 2.89 -3.37
C ASP A 141 7.03 4.30 -2.89
N ASN A 142 6.03 4.40 -2.03
CA ASN A 142 5.59 5.65 -1.42
C ASN A 142 6.68 6.34 -0.60
N VAL A 143 7.39 5.60 0.28
CA VAL A 143 8.49 6.14 1.09
C VAL A 143 9.64 6.59 0.21
N ASN A 144 10.03 5.83 -0.82
CA ASN A 144 11.10 6.22 -1.74
C ASN A 144 10.77 7.53 -2.46
N ARG A 145 9.54 7.67 -2.97
CA ARG A 145 9.08 8.93 -3.60
C ARG A 145 9.10 10.08 -2.61
N CYS A 146 8.58 9.89 -1.41
CA CYS A 146 8.60 10.92 -0.36
C CYS A 146 10.03 11.33 0.01
N ARG A 147 10.95 10.38 0.12
CA ARG A 147 12.36 10.62 0.41
C ARG A 147 13.02 11.45 -0.69
N GLU A 148 12.90 11.03 -1.94
CA GLU A 148 13.42 11.81 -3.08
C GLU A 148 12.80 13.20 -3.12
N ASP A 149 11.49 13.30 -2.87
CA ASP A 149 10.84 14.60 -2.86
C ASP A 149 11.33 15.52 -1.73
N TYR A 150 11.58 14.95 -0.56
CA TYR A 150 12.12 15.67 0.58
C TYR A 150 13.57 16.12 0.38
N LEU A 151 14.38 15.31 -0.30
CA LEU A 151 15.77 15.68 -0.60
C LEU A 151 15.81 16.95 -1.45
N ILE A 152 14.89 17.08 -2.41
CA ILE A 152 14.77 18.23 -3.31
C ILE A 152 14.09 19.42 -2.64
N ASP A 153 12.89 19.23 -2.09
CA ASP A 153 12.01 20.34 -1.66
C ASP A 153 11.94 20.56 -0.15
N GLY A 154 12.49 19.63 0.65
CA GLY A 154 12.46 19.69 2.10
C GLY A 154 11.03 19.73 2.65
N GLU A 155 10.78 20.61 3.63
CA GLU A 155 9.49 20.72 4.32
C GLU A 155 8.31 21.03 3.39
N ALA A 156 8.56 21.60 2.21
CA ALA A 156 7.48 21.88 1.25
C ALA A 156 6.76 20.60 0.79
N LEU A 157 7.41 19.43 0.87
CA LEU A 157 6.78 18.13 0.63
C LEU A 157 5.49 17.97 1.44
N PHE A 158 5.50 18.36 2.70
CA PHE A 158 4.38 18.09 3.60
C PHE A 158 3.12 18.87 3.25
N ASN A 159 3.23 19.91 2.42
CA ASN A 159 2.08 20.65 1.90
C ASN A 159 1.27 19.86 0.85
N ALA A 160 1.84 18.79 0.28
CA ALA A 160 1.15 17.92 -0.68
C ALA A 160 0.25 16.87 0.00
N PHE A 161 0.35 16.69 1.32
CA PHE A 161 -0.44 15.72 2.07
C PHE A 161 -1.69 16.32 2.70
N ASN A 162 -2.47 15.47 3.38
CA ASN A 162 -3.62 15.93 4.14
C ASN A 162 -3.18 16.98 5.17
N ARG A 163 -3.84 18.14 5.17
CA ARG A 163 -3.50 19.28 6.05
C ARG A 163 -3.47 18.92 7.54
N ASP A 164 -4.27 17.93 7.96
CA ASP A 164 -4.40 17.55 9.36
C ASP A 164 -3.24 16.63 9.80
N SER A 165 -2.51 16.02 8.85
CA SER A 165 -1.35 15.16 9.13
C SER A 165 -0.07 15.96 9.40
N GLY A 166 0.23 16.96 8.55
CA GLY A 166 1.51 17.65 8.54
C GLY A 166 2.71 16.70 8.45
N ARG A 167 3.90 17.18 8.84
CA ARG A 167 5.11 16.35 8.92
C ARG A 167 4.94 15.20 9.90
N GLY A 168 4.66 15.53 11.17
CA GLY A 168 4.64 14.56 12.26
C GLY A 168 3.65 13.41 12.00
N GLY A 169 2.46 13.71 11.47
CA GLY A 169 1.45 12.70 11.18
C GLY A 169 1.84 11.80 10.02
N GLN A 170 2.47 12.35 8.97
CA GLN A 170 2.94 11.50 7.87
C GLN A 170 4.07 10.58 8.29
N LEU A 171 5.06 11.10 9.03
CA LEU A 171 6.16 10.27 9.52
C LEU A 171 5.67 9.22 10.52
N TRP A 172 4.74 9.59 11.41
CA TRP A 172 4.06 8.64 12.30
C TRP A 172 3.37 7.54 11.52
N TYR A 173 2.57 7.87 10.50
CA TYR A 173 1.81 6.87 9.75
C TYR A 173 2.72 5.82 9.11
N TYR A 174 3.76 6.25 8.37
CA TYR A 174 4.68 5.31 7.74
C TYR A 174 5.49 4.49 8.75
N ARG A 175 5.92 5.10 9.87
CA ARG A 175 6.62 4.37 10.94
C ARG A 175 5.72 3.34 11.61
N ARG A 176 4.48 3.69 11.97
CA ARG A 176 3.54 2.76 12.60
C ARG A 176 3.16 1.61 11.67
N VAL A 177 2.86 1.88 10.41
CA VAL A 177 2.57 0.82 9.43
C VAL A 177 3.76 -0.13 9.29
N THR A 178 4.98 0.41 9.17
CA THR A 178 6.20 -0.42 9.07
C THR A 178 6.40 -1.27 10.33
N GLU A 179 6.25 -0.68 11.52
CA GLU A 179 6.33 -1.41 12.79
C GLU A 179 5.30 -2.54 12.89
N GLU A 180 4.03 -2.31 12.49
CA GLU A 180 3.00 -3.35 12.51
C GLU A 180 3.25 -4.44 11.47
N LEU A 181 3.74 -4.10 10.28
CA LEU A 181 4.11 -5.09 9.26
C LEU A 181 5.28 -5.96 9.72
N VAL A 182 6.32 -5.38 10.34
CA VAL A 182 7.47 -6.14 10.87
C VAL A 182 7.03 -7.10 11.98
N LYS A 183 6.12 -6.67 12.87
CA LYS A 183 5.57 -7.53 13.94
C LYS A 183 4.85 -8.77 13.41
N ARG A 184 4.39 -8.77 12.15
CA ARG A 184 3.76 -9.95 11.53
C ARG A 184 4.72 -11.12 11.37
N GLY A 185 6.02 -10.87 11.28
CA GLY A 185 7.04 -11.93 11.15
C GLY A 185 6.88 -12.76 9.87
N VAL A 186 6.29 -12.20 8.81
CA VAL A 186 6.13 -12.84 7.51
C VAL A 186 7.43 -12.64 6.71
N ASP A 187 7.96 -13.73 6.13
CA ASP A 187 9.09 -13.64 5.20
C ASP A 187 8.64 -12.94 3.91
N THR A 188 9.30 -11.84 3.58
CA THR A 188 9.03 -11.01 2.41
C THR A 188 10.25 -10.91 1.50
N GLY A 189 11.20 -11.85 1.59
CA GLY A 189 12.36 -11.89 0.71
C GLY A 189 13.30 -10.69 0.83
N GLY A 190 13.32 -10.01 1.99
CA GLY A 190 14.11 -8.79 2.22
C GLY A 190 13.36 -7.47 1.99
N LEU A 191 12.07 -7.51 1.65
CA LEU A 191 11.30 -6.32 1.30
C LEU A 191 11.00 -5.43 2.51
N LEU A 192 10.65 -6.03 3.67
CA LEU A 192 10.43 -5.28 4.91
C LEU A 192 11.71 -4.58 5.39
N GLU A 193 12.86 -5.25 5.27
CA GLU A 193 14.16 -4.68 5.61
C GLU A 193 14.51 -3.50 4.70
N ARG A 194 14.13 -3.58 3.40
CA ARG A 194 14.25 -2.45 2.46
C ARG A 194 13.34 -1.30 2.84
N LEU A 195 12.09 -1.56 3.23
CA LEU A 195 11.17 -0.55 3.72
C LEU A 195 11.71 0.15 4.97
N GLU A 196 12.19 -0.61 5.96
CA GLU A 196 12.81 -0.07 7.17
C GLU A 196 14.02 0.82 6.84
N SER A 197 14.90 0.37 5.95
CA SER A 197 16.08 1.13 5.51
C SER A 197 15.68 2.45 4.82
N SER A 198 14.78 2.39 3.82
CA SER A 198 14.32 3.58 3.10
C SER A 198 13.59 4.57 4.02
N LEU A 199 12.81 4.06 4.98
CA LEU A 199 12.14 4.91 5.97
C LEU A 199 13.15 5.57 6.91
N SER A 200 14.15 4.82 7.40
CA SER A 200 15.23 5.37 8.23
C SER A 200 15.97 6.49 7.49
N GLU A 201 16.32 6.28 6.22
CA GLU A 201 16.98 7.30 5.41
C GLU A 201 16.12 8.56 5.25
N TRP A 202 14.80 8.41 5.09
CA TRP A 202 13.90 9.56 5.02
C TRP A 202 13.82 10.30 6.35
N LEU A 203 13.69 9.58 7.47
CA LEU A 203 13.67 10.15 8.82
C LEU A 203 14.97 10.90 9.14
N ASP A 204 16.12 10.32 8.79
CA ASP A 204 17.44 10.94 8.96
C ASP A 204 17.56 12.22 8.13
N ALA A 205 17.08 12.21 6.88
CA ALA A 205 17.07 13.39 6.03
C ALA A 205 16.22 14.51 6.64
N VAL A 206 15.04 14.17 7.19
CA VAL A 206 14.17 15.13 7.89
C VAL A 206 14.85 15.67 9.15
N GLN A 207 15.44 14.80 9.97
CA GLN A 207 16.12 15.19 11.21
C GLN A 207 17.31 16.12 10.93
N ALA A 208 18.10 15.82 9.90
CA ALA A 208 19.26 16.61 9.52
C ALA A 208 18.90 18.04 9.10
N LYS A 209 17.77 18.23 8.38
CA LYS A 209 17.27 19.55 7.99
C LYS A 209 16.48 20.26 9.12
N ASN A 210 16.11 19.54 10.18
CA ASN A 210 15.35 20.04 11.33
C ASN A 210 16.08 19.82 12.68
N ALA A 211 17.37 20.15 12.77
CA ALA A 211 18.20 19.89 13.96
C ALA A 211 17.70 20.50 15.29
N GLY A 212 16.73 21.43 15.24
CA GLY A 212 16.08 22.01 16.43
C GLY A 212 14.77 21.31 16.84
N ILE A 213 14.38 20.24 16.14
CA ILE A 213 13.13 19.51 16.35
C ILE A 213 13.47 18.09 16.78
N ASP A 214 12.85 17.65 17.87
CA ASP A 214 12.91 16.29 18.36
C ASP A 214 11.82 15.45 17.67
N LEU A 215 12.21 14.72 16.62
CA LEU A 215 11.27 13.90 15.86
C LEU A 215 10.71 12.73 16.68
N GLU A 216 11.45 12.22 17.67
CA GLU A 216 10.93 11.17 18.55
C GLU A 216 9.82 11.74 19.45
N SER A 217 9.98 12.94 19.99
CA SER A 217 8.91 13.60 20.75
C SER A 217 7.67 13.91 19.88
N GLU A 218 7.84 14.28 18.59
CA GLU A 218 6.70 14.43 17.68
C GLU A 218 5.99 13.08 17.47
N PHE A 219 6.76 12.02 17.22
CA PHE A 219 6.24 10.66 17.04
C PHE A 219 5.48 10.16 18.26
N ASP A 220 6.01 10.34 19.47
CA ASP A 220 5.35 9.99 20.73
C ASP A 220 4.02 10.74 20.91
N GLY A 221 3.99 12.01 20.50
CA GLY A 221 2.78 12.83 20.47
C GLY A 221 1.70 12.21 19.58
N TRP A 222 2.06 11.77 18.38
CA TRP A 222 1.14 11.10 17.47
C TRP A 222 0.71 9.72 17.95
N CYS A 223 1.61 8.94 18.57
CA CYS A 223 1.25 7.67 19.20
C CYS A 223 0.27 7.85 20.36
N LYS A 224 0.33 8.99 21.07
CA LYS A 224 -0.68 9.34 22.07
C LYS A 224 -2.02 9.67 21.40
N THR A 225 -2.01 10.49 20.36
CA THR A 225 -3.20 10.81 19.56
C THR A 225 -3.85 9.54 18.98
N GLU A 226 -3.06 8.57 18.49
CA GLU A 226 -3.52 7.24 18.07
C GLU A 226 -4.30 6.54 19.17
N ARG A 227 -3.75 6.46 20.39
CA ARG A 227 -4.41 5.82 21.55
C ARG A 227 -5.68 6.53 21.99
N ASP A 228 -5.70 7.86 21.90
CA ASP A 228 -6.84 8.69 22.29
C ASP A 228 -7.95 8.68 21.21
N THR A 229 -7.62 8.27 19.99
CA THR A 229 -8.58 8.07 18.90
C THR A 229 -9.29 6.75 19.12
N VAL A 230 -10.47 6.81 19.75
CA VAL A 230 -11.32 5.63 19.97
C VAL A 230 -11.63 5.01 18.60
N PRO A 231 -11.23 3.74 18.34
CA PRO A 231 -11.81 3.04 17.22
C PRO A 231 -13.30 2.95 17.54
N THR A 232 -14.15 3.56 16.72
CA THR A 232 -15.58 3.29 16.77
C THR A 232 -15.77 1.81 16.44
N VAL A 233 -15.61 0.97 17.46
CA VAL A 233 -16.04 -0.43 17.43
C VAL A 233 -17.55 -0.37 17.54
N GLY A 234 -18.18 -0.24 16.38
CA GLY A 234 -19.61 -0.13 16.22
C GLY A 234 -19.90 -0.16 14.74
N GLU A 235 -20.01 -1.38 14.21
CA GLU A 235 -20.19 -1.71 12.79
C GLU A 235 -18.92 -1.45 11.97
N ALA A 236 -18.19 -2.54 11.68
CA ALA A 236 -17.50 -2.58 10.40
C ALA A 236 -18.57 -2.21 9.34
N PRO A 237 -18.30 -1.28 8.41
CA PRO A 237 -19.06 -1.25 7.16
C PRO A 237 -19.22 -2.69 6.67
N GLU A 238 -20.33 -3.02 6.02
CA GLU A 238 -20.44 -4.32 5.35
C GLU A 238 -19.22 -4.46 4.40
N ARG A 239 -18.23 -5.24 4.84
CA ARG A 239 -16.83 -5.30 4.38
C ARG A 239 -15.94 -4.14 4.86
N LEU A 240 -14.92 -4.52 5.66
CA LEU A 240 -13.96 -3.79 6.52
C LEU A 240 -14.31 -2.36 7.01
#